data_AF-A0A7J4VCR1-F1
#
_entry.id   AF-A0A7J4VCR1-F1
#
_cell.length_a   1.000
_cell.length_b   1.000
_cell.length_c   1.000
_cell.angle_alpha   90.00
_cell.angle_beta   90.00
_cell.angle_gamma   90.00
#
_symmetry.space_group_name_H-M   'P 1'
#
loop_
_entity.id
_entity.type
_entity.pdbx_description
1 polymer ?
#
loop_
_entity_poly.entity_id
_entity_poly.type
_entity_poly.pdbx_seq_one_letter_code
_entity_poly.pdbx_strand_id
1 'polypeptide(L)'
;MKTLAKLLKEKNAIVTKINNVKRRITNENIVVNDNVSKWNTREEYTKLLNLTNKLVETKTNIARLNSTVADKIFRLSELKAIVAFLMQIDTSEGKNVVSDRYDYSRGETIVKVAQMDSVFVQEQIDSLTDEINALQDELDAYNHTTQI
;
A
#
# COMPACT_ATOMS: atom_id res chain seq x y z
N MET A 1 -28.88 1.81 1.60
CA MET A 1 -27.90 1.00 0.85
C MET A 1 -26.55 1.71 0.87
N LYS A 2 -25.47 1.03 1.28
CA LYS A 2 -24.11 1.59 1.27
C LYS A 2 -23.26 0.83 0.27
N THR A 3 -22.61 1.53 -0.66
CA THR A 3 -21.69 0.91 -1.62
C THR A 3 -20.38 0.48 -0.95
N LEU A 4 -19.68 -0.49 -1.56
CA LEU A 4 -18.35 -0.92 -1.12
C LEU A 4 -17.36 0.25 -1.13
N ALA A 5 -17.39 1.12 -2.15
CA ALA A 5 -16.61 2.36 -2.21
C ALA A 5 -16.85 3.26 -0.99
N LYS A 6 -18.12 3.40 -0.57
CA LYS A 6 -18.47 4.17 0.63
C LYS A 6 -17.96 3.52 1.92
N LEU A 7 -18.00 2.19 2.01
CA LEU A 7 -17.45 1.44 3.14
C LEU A 7 -15.92 1.57 3.23
N LEU A 8 -15.21 1.50 2.10
CA LEU A 8 -13.76 1.73 2.04
C LEU A 8 -13.39 3.14 2.52
N LYS A 9 -14.14 4.16 2.07
CA LYS A 9 -13.97 5.54 2.54
C LYS A 9 -14.29 5.69 4.03
N GLU A 10 -15.35 5.06 4.52
CA GLU A 10 -15.74 5.06 5.93
C GLU A 10 -14.67 4.39 6.80
N LYS A 11 -14.09 3.25 6.36
CA LYS A 11 -12.97 2.57 7.03
C LYS A 11 -11.79 3.53 7.22
N ASN A 12 -11.37 4.23 6.16
CA ASN A 12 -10.26 5.17 6.23
C ASN A 12 -10.57 6.34 7.18
N ALA A 13 -11.78 6.89 7.14
CA ALA A 13 -12.21 7.94 8.06
C ALA A 13 -12.24 7.48 9.53
N ILE A 14 -12.67 6.24 9.79
CA ILE A 14 -12.64 5.65 11.14
C ILE A 14 -11.20 5.49 11.63
N VAL A 15 -10.28 5.00 10.78
CA VAL A 15 -8.86 4.88 11.12
C VAL A 15 -8.26 6.23 11.49
N THR A 16 -8.52 7.28 10.71
CA THR A 16 -8.06 8.64 11.04
C THR A 16 -8.63 9.13 12.37
N LYS A 17 -9.92 8.89 12.64
CA LYS A 17 -10.55 9.24 13.92
C LYS A 17 -9.91 8.49 15.09
N ILE A 18 -9.63 7.20 14.94
CA ILE A 18 -8.94 6.39 15.95
C ILE A 18 -7.57 6.97 16.26
N ASN A 19 -6.78 7.31 15.24
CA ASN A 19 -5.44 7.89 15.42
C ASN A 19 -5.51 9.24 16.14
N ASN A 20 -6.49 10.09 15.81
CA ASN A 20 -6.69 11.36 16.50
C ASN A 20 -7.08 11.19 17.97
N VAL A 21 -7.98 10.25 18.28
CA VAL A 21 -8.39 9.93 19.66
C VAL A 21 -7.19 9.38 20.45
N LYS A 22 -6.42 8.44 19.88
CA LYS A 22 -5.19 7.92 20.50
C LYS A 22 -4.22 9.04 20.82
N ARG A 23 -3.97 9.94 19.87
CA ARG A 23 -3.09 11.10 20.07
C ARG A 23 -3.57 12.01 21.20
N ARG A 24 -4.88 12.32 21.27
CA ARG A 24 -5.45 13.11 22.36
C ARG A 24 -5.26 12.44 23.71
N ILE A 25 -5.58 11.14 23.82
CA ILE A 25 -5.37 10.36 25.04
C ILE A 25 -3.91 10.44 25.46
N THR A 26 -2.95 10.17 24.56
CA THR A 26 -1.53 10.22 24.88
C THR A 26 -1.09 11.59 25.38
N ASN A 27 -1.56 12.66 24.75
CA ASN A 27 -1.12 14.02 25.06
C ASN A 27 -1.76 14.60 26.33
N GLU A 28 -2.97 14.18 26.67
CA GLU A 28 -3.78 14.78 27.74
C GLU A 28 -4.00 13.86 28.93
N ASN A 29 -3.39 12.67 28.94
CA ASN A 29 -3.45 11.75 30.07
C ASN A 29 -2.78 12.32 31.33
N ILE A 30 -1.80 13.22 31.17
CA ILE A 30 -1.09 13.87 32.27
C ILE A 30 -1.28 15.38 32.12
N VAL A 31 -1.83 16.01 33.15
CA VAL A 31 -1.97 17.47 33.25
C VAL A 31 -1.26 17.98 34.50
N VAL A 32 -0.59 19.13 34.39
CA VAL A 32 -0.02 19.84 35.54
C VAL A 32 -1.16 20.57 36.25
N ASN A 33 -1.17 20.53 37.59
CA ASN A 33 -2.30 20.85 38.49
C ASN A 33 -3.17 22.08 38.17
N ASP A 34 -2.68 23.08 37.43
CA ASP A 34 -3.42 24.31 37.08
C ASP A 34 -4.01 24.31 35.65
N ASN A 35 -3.82 23.24 34.88
CA ASN A 35 -4.29 23.17 33.49
C ASN A 35 -5.50 22.23 33.40
N VAL A 36 -6.71 22.81 33.30
CA VAL A 36 -7.93 22.04 33.04
C VAL A 36 -7.84 21.49 31.61
N SER A 37 -7.69 20.18 31.47
CA SER A 37 -7.70 19.55 30.14
C SER A 37 -9.02 19.87 29.43
N LYS A 38 -8.94 20.23 28.15
CA LYS A 38 -10.12 20.45 27.31
C LYS A 38 -10.88 19.15 27.01
N TRP A 39 -10.25 17.99 27.19
CA TRP A 39 -10.87 16.70 26.93
C TRP A 39 -10.77 15.78 28.14
N ASN A 40 -11.82 14.99 28.34
CA ASN A 40 -11.85 13.93 29.33
C ASN A 40 -11.22 12.67 28.72
N THR A 41 -10.01 12.33 29.17
CA THR A 41 -9.25 11.17 28.67
C THR A 41 -10.01 9.84 28.82
N ARG A 42 -10.85 9.69 29.86
CA ARG A 42 -11.67 8.48 30.04
C ARG A 42 -12.81 8.40 29.01
N GLU A 43 -13.45 9.52 28.69
CA GLU A 43 -14.47 9.56 27.63
C GLU A 43 -13.86 9.30 26.25
N GLU A 44 -12.69 9.88 25.97
CA GLU A 44 -11.96 9.61 24.73
C GLU A 44 -11.53 8.13 24.64
N TYR A 45 -11.20 7.47 25.75
CA TYR A 45 -10.97 6.02 25.76
C TYR A 45 -12.23 5.21 25.42
N THR A 46 -13.39 5.55 26.00
CA THR A 46 -14.68 4.92 25.62
C THR A 46 -14.98 5.13 24.13
N LYS A 47 -14.71 6.33 23.61
CA LYS A 47 -14.85 6.64 22.18
C LYS A 47 -13.89 5.84 21.31
N LEU A 48 -12.67 5.60 21.76
CA LEU A 48 -11.71 4.72 21.09
C LEU A 48 -12.26 3.30 20.95
N LEU A 49 -12.82 2.74 22.02
CA LEU A 49 -13.43 1.40 22.00
C LEU A 49 -14.61 1.34 21.02
N ASN A 50 -15.50 2.32 21.05
CA ASN A 50 -16.64 2.40 20.13
C ASN A 50 -16.20 2.51 18.66
N LEU A 51 -15.20 3.35 18.37
CA LEU A 51 -14.64 3.47 17.03
C LEU A 51 -13.95 2.17 16.57
N THR A 52 -13.32 1.45 17.50
CA THR A 52 -12.67 0.16 17.21
C THR A 52 -13.71 -0.90 16.85
N ASN A 53 -14.81 -1.00 17.62
CA ASN A 53 -15.92 -1.91 17.29
C ASN A 53 -16.52 -1.58 15.92
N LYS A 54 -16.74 -0.29 15.63
CA LYS A 54 -17.23 0.16 14.32
C LYS A 54 -16.25 -0.17 13.19
N LEU A 55 -14.94 -0.09 13.44
CA LEU A 55 -13.92 -0.49 12.48
C LEU A 55 -13.99 -1.99 12.17
N VAL A 56 -14.17 -2.83 13.19
CA VAL A 56 -14.32 -4.29 13.03
C VAL A 56 -15.54 -4.60 12.16
N GLU A 57 -16.70 -4.04 12.50
CA GLU A 57 -17.93 -4.21 11.71
C GLU A 57 -17.73 -3.81 10.25
N THR A 58 -17.13 -2.64 10.02
CA THR A 58 -16.87 -2.14 8.66
C THR A 58 -15.93 -3.07 7.90
N LYS A 59 -14.87 -3.60 8.55
CA LYS A 59 -13.93 -4.56 7.93
C LYS A 59 -14.62 -5.87 7.60
N THR A 60 -15.47 -6.39 8.47
CA THR A 60 -16.22 -7.62 8.22
C THR A 60 -17.15 -7.48 7.01
N ASN A 61 -17.84 -6.34 6.89
CA ASN A 61 -18.69 -6.06 5.74
C ASN A 61 -17.88 -5.97 4.44
N ILE A 62 -16.75 -5.27 4.45
CA ILE A 62 -15.83 -5.21 3.30
C ILE A 62 -15.35 -6.62 2.92
N ALA A 63 -14.93 -7.43 3.89
CA ALA A 63 -14.43 -8.78 3.63
C ALA A 63 -15.50 -9.67 2.97
N ARG A 64 -16.76 -9.58 3.42
CA ARG A 64 -17.87 -10.30 2.81
C ARG A 64 -18.09 -9.85 1.36
N LEU A 65 -18.13 -8.55 1.10
CA LEU A 65 -18.33 -8.02 -0.26
C LEU A 65 -17.16 -8.32 -1.20
N ASN A 66 -15.94 -8.35 -0.68
CA ASN A 66 -14.73 -8.66 -1.46
C ASN A 66 -14.61 -10.15 -1.80
N SER A 67 -15.33 -11.04 -1.11
CA SER A 67 -15.18 -12.49 -1.31
C SER A 67 -15.43 -12.95 -2.76
N THR A 68 -16.26 -12.23 -3.50
CA THR A 68 -16.63 -12.50 -4.90
C THR A 68 -15.59 -12.04 -5.93
N VAL A 69 -14.67 -11.16 -5.53
CA VAL A 69 -13.61 -10.58 -6.39
C VAL A 69 -12.23 -10.75 -5.74
N ALA A 70 -12.11 -11.70 -4.80
CA ALA A 70 -10.89 -11.91 -4.03
C ALA A 70 -9.73 -12.34 -4.94
N ASP A 71 -10.02 -13.16 -5.95
CA ASP A 71 -9.09 -13.56 -7.00
C ASP A 71 -8.49 -12.35 -7.72
N LYS A 72 -9.31 -11.36 -8.09
CA LYS A 72 -8.86 -10.13 -8.77
C LYS A 72 -8.02 -9.26 -7.87
N ILE A 73 -8.40 -9.14 -6.59
CA ILE A 73 -7.62 -8.40 -5.59
C ILE A 73 -6.24 -9.03 -5.41
N PHE A 74 -6.16 -10.36 -5.32
CA PHE A 74 -4.89 -11.07 -5.18
C PHE A 74 -4.07 -11.01 -6.47
N ARG A 75 -4.70 -11.19 -7.63
CA ARG A 75 -4.01 -11.06 -8.93
C ARG A 75 -3.39 -9.67 -9.07
N LEU A 76 -4.12 -8.62 -8.72
CA LEU A 76 -3.63 -7.25 -8.73
C LEU A 76 -2.40 -7.07 -7.81
N SER A 77 -2.37 -7.68 -6.62
CA SER A 77 -1.21 -7.60 -5.72
C SER A 77 0.00 -8.33 -6.28
N GLU A 78 -0.19 -9.52 -6.85
CA GLU A 78 0.90 -10.30 -7.44
C GLU A 78 1.50 -9.61 -8.67
N LEU A 79 0.68 -9.05 -9.55
CA LEU A 79 1.17 -8.31 -10.72
C LEU A 79 2.00 -7.09 -10.30
N LYS A 80 1.55 -6.34 -9.29
CA LYS A 80 2.32 -5.21 -8.75
C LYS A 80 3.65 -5.64 -8.15
N ALA A 81 3.69 -6.81 -7.48
CA ALA A 81 4.92 -7.36 -6.97
C ALA A 81 5.90 -7.76 -8.09
N ILE A 82 5.40 -8.35 -9.17
CA ILE A 82 6.20 -8.69 -10.36
C ILE A 82 6.77 -7.44 -11.01
N VAL A 83 5.94 -6.40 -11.23
CA VAL A 83 6.42 -5.12 -11.79
C VAL A 83 7.51 -4.51 -10.91
N ALA A 84 7.30 -4.49 -9.59
CA ALA A 84 8.31 -3.98 -8.65
C ALA A 84 9.62 -4.79 -8.71
N PHE A 85 9.56 -6.10 -8.93
CA PHE A 85 10.73 -6.95 -9.15
C PHE A 85 11.42 -6.65 -10.49
N LEU A 86 10.67 -6.53 -11.59
CA LEU A 86 11.23 -6.20 -12.91
C LEU A 86 11.97 -4.86 -12.90
N MET A 87 11.44 -3.87 -12.20
CA MET A 87 12.10 -2.56 -12.02
C MET A 87 13.44 -2.64 -11.23
N GLN A 88 13.73 -3.75 -10.56
CA GLN A 88 15.00 -3.96 -9.84
C GLN A 88 16.06 -4.67 -10.70
N ILE A 89 15.70 -5.18 -11.88
CA ILE A 89 16.64 -5.90 -12.75
C ILE A 89 17.68 -4.91 -13.30
N ASP A 90 18.96 -5.23 -13.10
CA ASP A 90 20.05 -4.48 -13.71
C ASP A 90 20.16 -4.86 -15.20
N THR A 91 19.82 -3.90 -16.06
CA THR A 91 19.89 -4.03 -17.52
C THR A 91 21.13 -3.34 -18.10
N SER A 92 22.15 -3.09 -17.28
CA SER A 92 23.40 -2.47 -17.75
C SER A 92 24.23 -3.45 -18.58
N GLU A 93 24.40 -3.10 -19.86
CA GLU A 93 25.17 -3.89 -20.83
C GLU A 93 26.42 -3.14 -21.31
N GLY A 94 27.38 -3.89 -21.85
CA GLY A 94 28.54 -3.35 -22.52
C GLY A 94 29.86 -3.53 -21.77
N LYS A 95 30.90 -2.87 -22.28
CA LYS A 95 32.27 -2.96 -21.76
C LYS A 95 32.40 -2.13 -20.50
N ASN A 96 32.58 -2.80 -19.37
CA ASN A 96 32.88 -2.16 -18.10
C ASN A 96 34.36 -2.39 -17.78
N VAL A 97 35.09 -1.29 -17.54
CA VAL A 97 36.45 -1.37 -17.01
C VAL A 97 36.31 -1.60 -15.51
N VAL A 98 36.66 -2.80 -15.05
CA VAL A 98 36.80 -3.04 -13.61
C VAL A 98 38.15 -2.49 -13.20
N SER A 99 38.19 -1.22 -12.78
CA SER A 99 39.38 -0.68 -12.12
C SER A 99 39.33 -1.13 -10.66
N ASP A 100 40.23 -2.02 -10.27
CA ASP A 100 40.42 -2.31 -8.86
C ASP A 100 40.86 -1.01 -8.17
N ARG A 101 40.25 -0.65 -7.03
CA ARG A 101 40.50 0.65 -6.34
C ARG A 101 41.96 0.86 -5.93
N TYR A 102 42.81 -0.17 -6.07
CA TYR A 102 44.20 -0.20 -5.68
C TYR A 102 45.20 -0.49 -6.82
N ASP A 103 44.76 -0.84 -8.04
CA ASP A 103 45.67 -1.11 -9.16
C ASP A 103 45.21 -0.39 -10.44
N TYR A 104 45.82 0.77 -10.67
CA TYR A 104 45.57 1.62 -11.85
C TYR A 104 46.25 1.12 -13.13
N SER A 105 47.01 0.02 -13.09
CA SER A 105 47.92 -0.31 -14.21
C SER A 105 47.38 -1.32 -15.22
N ARG A 106 46.35 -2.12 -14.90
CA ARG A 106 45.72 -3.07 -15.87
C ARG A 106 44.27 -3.39 -15.49
N GLY A 107 43.34 -2.51 -15.79
CA GLY A 107 41.91 -2.84 -15.69
C GLY A 107 41.52 -3.87 -16.77
N GLU A 108 41.10 -5.06 -16.37
CA GLU A 108 40.50 -6.02 -17.29
C GLU A 108 39.14 -5.47 -17.76
N THR A 109 38.94 -5.47 -19.09
CA THR A 109 37.65 -5.09 -19.67
C THR A 109 36.72 -6.30 -19.61
N ILE A 110 35.69 -6.22 -18.76
CA ILE A 110 34.65 -7.24 -18.70
C ILE A 110 33.49 -6.78 -19.59
N VAL A 111 33.07 -7.64 -20.52
CA VAL A 111 31.87 -7.41 -21.32
C VAL A 111 30.68 -8.00 -20.56
N LYS A 112 29.75 -7.14 -20.12
CA LYS A 112 28.46 -7.58 -19.59
C LYS A 112 27.47 -7.72 -20.73
N VAL A 113 26.72 -8.82 -20.72
CA VAL A 113 25.58 -9.06 -21.62
C VAL A 113 24.39 -9.33 -20.72
N ALA A 114 23.31 -8.56 -20.82
CA ALA A 114 22.11 -8.86 -20.06
C ALA A 114 21.36 -9.99 -20.76
N GLN A 115 20.83 -10.92 -19.97
CA GLN A 115 19.96 -11.97 -20.49
C GLN A 115 18.52 -11.49 -20.68
N MET A 116 18.17 -10.43 -19.95
CA MET A 116 16.96 -9.65 -20.14
C MET A 116 17.44 -8.22 -20.39
N ASP A 117 17.37 -7.79 -21.65
CA ASP A 117 17.74 -6.43 -22.01
C ASP A 117 16.70 -5.42 -21.50
N SER A 118 17.05 -4.14 -21.56
CA SER A 118 16.17 -3.06 -21.09
C SER A 118 14.87 -2.95 -21.89
N VAL A 119 14.88 -3.31 -23.17
CA VAL A 119 13.70 -3.25 -24.04
C VAL A 119 12.71 -4.32 -23.61
N PHE A 120 13.16 -5.56 -23.46
CA PHE A 120 12.36 -6.68 -23.00
C PHE A 120 11.78 -6.43 -21.62
N VAL A 121 12.59 -5.97 -20.66
CA VAL A 121 12.10 -5.65 -19.31
C VAL A 121 11.02 -4.58 -19.35
N GLN A 122 11.21 -3.53 -20.16
CA GLN A 122 10.21 -2.47 -20.31
C GLN A 122 8.92 -2.98 -20.97
N GLU A 123 9.00 -3.78 -22.03
CA GLU A 123 7.82 -4.39 -22.67
C GLU A 123 7.02 -5.26 -21.70
N GLN A 124 7.70 -6.02 -20.82
CA GLN A 124 7.01 -6.80 -19.80
C GLN A 124 6.35 -5.91 -18.75
N ILE A 125 7.01 -4.83 -18.31
CA ILE A 125 6.43 -3.86 -17.38
C ILE A 125 5.19 -3.21 -17.99
N ASP A 126 5.24 -2.80 -19.25
CA ASP A 126 4.11 -2.16 -19.94
C ASP A 126 2.93 -3.13 -20.06
N SER A 127 3.17 -4.35 -20.52
CA SER A 127 2.12 -5.38 -20.64
C SER A 127 1.47 -5.72 -19.30
N LEU A 128 2.25 -5.85 -18.23
CA LEU A 128 1.71 -6.10 -16.88
C LEU A 128 0.96 -4.88 -16.33
N THR A 129 1.40 -3.67 -16.69
CA THR A 129 0.74 -2.42 -16.30
C THR A 129 -0.63 -2.29 -16.96
N ASP A 130 -0.76 -2.71 -18.22
CA ASP A 130 -2.06 -2.77 -18.90
C ASP A 130 -3.02 -3.75 -18.21
N GLU A 131 -2.55 -4.95 -17.83
CA GLU A 131 -3.36 -5.92 -17.06
C GLU A 131 -3.75 -5.36 -15.69
N ILE A 132 -2.83 -4.68 -15.00
CA ILE A 132 -3.08 -3.98 -13.73
C ILE A 132 -4.19 -2.93 -13.90
N ASN A 133 -4.11 -2.11 -14.95
CA ASN A 133 -5.10 -1.05 -15.20
C ASN A 133 -6.49 -1.64 -15.46
N ALA A 134 -6.58 -2.67 -16.30
CA ALA A 134 -7.86 -3.34 -16.57
C ALA A 134 -8.48 -3.93 -15.28
N LEU A 135 -7.67 -4.61 -14.45
CA LEU A 135 -8.13 -5.13 -13.16
C LEU A 135 -8.57 -4.02 -12.19
N GLN A 136 -7.87 -2.87 -12.20
CA GLN A 136 -8.26 -1.73 -11.38
C GLN A 136 -9.61 -1.15 -11.81
N ASP A 137 -9.83 -0.97 -13.11
CA ASP A 137 -11.10 -0.47 -13.64
C ASP A 137 -12.27 -1.40 -13.29
N GLU A 138 -12.07 -2.72 -13.41
CA GLU A 138 -13.06 -3.71 -13.00
C GLU A 138 -13.38 -3.65 -11.50
N LEU A 139 -12.35 -3.59 -10.66
CA LEU A 139 -12.51 -3.50 -9.21
C LEU A 139 -13.18 -2.18 -8.80
N ASP A 140 -12.88 -1.08 -9.49
CA ASP A 140 -13.50 0.22 -9.22
C ASP A 140 -14.96 0.23 -9.65
N ALA A 141 -15.31 -0.34 -10.80
CA ALA A 141 -16.70 -0.53 -11.20
C ALA A 141 -17.46 -1.41 -10.18
N TYR A 142 -16.84 -2.50 -9.72
CA TYR A 142 -17.39 -3.37 -8.68
C TYR A 142 -17.58 -2.61 -7.36
N ASN A 143 -16.61 -1.79 -6.95
CA ASN A 143 -16.67 -1.00 -5.72
C ASN A 143 -17.85 -0.01 -5.71
N HIS A 144 -18.21 0.55 -6.87
CA HIS A 144 -19.30 1.53 -7.00
C HIS A 144 -20.68 0.88 -7.14
N THR A 145 -20.75 -0.34 -7.69
CA THR A 145 -22.02 -1.05 -7.95
C THR A 145 -22.42 -1.99 -6.82
N THR A 146 -21.46 -2.55 -6.09
CA THR A 146 -21.68 -3.50 -5.00
C THR A 146 -22.11 -2.80 -3.73
N GLN A 147 -23.15 -3.32 -3.07
CA GLN A 147 -23.74 -2.68 -1.90
C GLN A 147 -24.08 -3.68 -0.79
N ILE A 148 -24.14 -3.15 0.44
CA ILE A 148 -24.75 -3.78 1.61
C ILE A 148 -26.04 -3.06 2.02
#